data_AF-A0A1R2C917-F1
#
_entry.id   AF-A0A1R2C917-F1
#
_cell.length_a   1.000
_cell.length_b   1.000
_cell.length_c   1.000
_cell.angle_alpha   90.00
_cell.angle_beta   90.00
_cell.angle_gamma   90.00
#
_symmetry.space_group_name_H-M   'P 1'
#
loop_
_entity.id
_entity.type
_entity.pdbx_description
1 polymer ?
#
loop_
_entity_poly.entity_id
_entity_poly.type
_entity_poly.pdbx_seq_one_letter_code
_entity_poly.pdbx_strand_id
1 'polypeptide(L)'
;MSLLKSESIIKTTFSQYFKDLCQAYGNNKIYPLRDMIEPGLKEKIELGLLELNNSGFFFKMLDYQEPKVELYDFKLHFGVEFERKKNFKKKNYMFIGKASSDESLINMEKLKEKIEESGIDEDEWRKEIELMDLYVNGNAPLNLMMSVIAKLESLNPLILTQNNKEIQNEDRYQETHLIQFEAEIFRTTTQFEGILRGDLESIMKIATEKEDAFLEKQWMISDIDNIMNGNPYVLD
;
A
#
# COMPACT_ATOMS: atom_id res chain seq x y z
N MET A 1 -7.77 -9.44 20.62
CA MET A 1 -6.32 -9.39 20.34
C MET A 1 -5.96 -7.92 20.17
N SER A 2 -4.93 -7.37 20.82
CA SER A 2 -4.72 -5.91 20.91
C SER A 2 -4.20 -5.30 19.59
N LEU A 3 -4.59 -4.05 19.30
CA LEU A 3 -4.17 -3.28 18.11
C LEU A 3 -2.64 -3.14 17.99
N LEU A 4 -1.94 -3.01 19.12
CA LEU A 4 -0.48 -3.01 19.19
C LEU A 4 0.16 -4.27 18.59
N LYS A 5 -0.53 -5.42 18.69
CA LYS A 5 -0.07 -6.67 18.08
C LYS A 5 -0.27 -6.66 16.57
N SER A 6 -1.35 -6.05 16.09
CA SER A 6 -1.68 -5.88 14.67
C SER A 6 -0.71 -4.92 13.96
N GLU A 7 -0.40 -3.78 14.58
CA GLU A 7 0.56 -2.80 14.08
C GLU A 7 1.98 -3.38 14.01
N SER A 8 2.39 -4.11 15.06
CA SER A 8 3.69 -4.79 15.09
C SER A 8 3.84 -5.82 13.96
N ILE A 9 2.77 -6.58 13.64
CA ILE A 9 2.78 -7.54 12.52
C ILE A 9 2.93 -6.83 11.17
N ILE A 10 2.19 -5.73 10.95
CA ILE A 10 2.28 -4.93 9.71
C ILE A 10 3.69 -4.34 9.56
N LYS A 11 4.22 -3.69 10.61
CA LYS A 11 5.55 -3.09 10.58
C LYS A 11 6.64 -4.12 10.29
N THR A 12 6.54 -5.30 10.91
CA THR A 12 7.48 -6.42 10.64
C THR A 12 7.36 -6.89 9.18
N THR A 13 6.14 -7.00 8.67
CA THR A 13 5.89 -7.40 7.27
C THR A 13 6.46 -6.37 6.30
N PHE A 14 6.22 -5.08 6.51
CA PHE A 14 6.71 -4.02 5.63
C PHE A 14 8.23 -3.86 5.69
N SER A 15 8.82 -4.00 6.88
CA SER A 15 10.28 -4.09 7.05
C SER A 15 10.87 -5.25 6.22
N GLN A 16 10.24 -6.42 6.27
CA GLN A 16 10.67 -7.57 5.48
C GLN A 16 10.53 -7.32 3.96
N TYR A 17 9.45 -6.69 3.52
CA TYR A 17 9.24 -6.35 2.11
C TYR A 17 10.30 -5.35 1.61
N PHE A 18 10.69 -4.39 2.44
CA PHE A 18 11.77 -3.46 2.13
C PHE A 18 13.13 -4.15 2.00
N LYS A 19 13.43 -5.10 2.89
CA LYS A 19 14.62 -5.96 2.76
C LYS A 19 14.63 -6.71 1.43
N ASP A 20 13.51 -7.31 1.07
CA ASP A 20 13.38 -8.10 -0.15
C ASP A 20 13.50 -7.21 -1.40
N LEU A 21 12.96 -5.99 -1.37
CA LEU A 21 13.21 -4.93 -2.36
C LEU A 21 14.70 -4.63 -2.49
N CYS A 22 15.39 -4.32 -1.38
CA CYS A 22 16.82 -4.02 -1.40
C CYS A 22 17.62 -5.19 -1.98
N GLN A 23 17.31 -6.42 -1.57
CA GLN A 23 17.96 -7.62 -2.11
C GLN A 23 17.71 -7.79 -3.61
N ALA A 24 16.50 -7.54 -4.09
CA ALA A 24 16.19 -7.63 -5.51
C ALA A 24 16.97 -6.61 -6.34
N TYR A 25 17.09 -5.37 -5.86
CA TYR A 25 17.88 -4.32 -6.50
C TYR A 25 19.37 -4.68 -6.50
N GLY A 26 19.93 -5.07 -5.35
CA GLY A 26 21.34 -5.44 -5.23
C GLY A 26 21.73 -6.68 -6.04
N ASN A 27 20.79 -7.56 -6.34
CA ASN A 27 21.00 -8.75 -7.17
C ASN A 27 20.64 -8.54 -8.65
N ASN A 28 20.17 -7.35 -9.05
CA ASN A 28 19.62 -7.07 -10.38
C ASN A 28 18.53 -8.08 -10.81
N LYS A 29 17.71 -8.54 -9.87
CA LYS A 29 16.68 -9.57 -10.08
C LYS A 29 15.41 -9.25 -9.30
N ILE A 30 14.39 -8.77 -9.99
CA ILE A 30 13.07 -8.46 -9.41
C ILE A 30 12.13 -9.67 -9.41
N TYR A 31 12.48 -10.75 -10.11
CA TYR A 31 11.67 -11.98 -10.16
C TYR A 31 11.19 -12.49 -8.78
N PRO A 32 12.02 -12.48 -7.71
CA PRO A 32 11.57 -12.91 -6.37
C PRO A 32 10.40 -12.10 -5.81
N LEU A 33 10.16 -10.88 -6.30
CA LEU A 33 9.10 -9.97 -5.85
C LEU A 33 7.86 -10.00 -6.74
N ARG A 34 7.77 -10.98 -7.66
CA ARG A 34 6.71 -11.04 -8.68
C ARG A 34 5.31 -10.93 -8.11
N ASP A 35 5.06 -11.55 -6.97
CA ASP A 35 3.74 -11.59 -6.33
C ASP A 35 3.62 -10.56 -5.18
N MET A 36 4.64 -9.71 -5.01
CA MET A 36 4.72 -8.70 -3.95
C MET A 36 4.67 -7.27 -4.50
N ILE A 37 4.67 -7.07 -5.82
CA ILE A 37 4.70 -5.75 -6.45
C ILE A 37 3.58 -5.65 -7.50
N GLU A 38 2.95 -4.47 -7.60
CA GLU A 38 2.01 -4.14 -8.65
C GLU A 38 2.64 -4.31 -10.05
N PRO A 39 1.97 -4.96 -11.02
CA PRO A 39 2.57 -5.26 -12.31
C PRO A 39 3.14 -4.06 -13.08
N GLY A 40 2.47 -2.90 -13.06
CA GLY A 40 2.95 -1.67 -13.69
C GLY A 40 4.18 -1.08 -13.00
N LEU A 41 4.19 -1.05 -11.66
CA LEU A 41 5.38 -0.68 -10.88
C LEU A 41 6.54 -1.62 -11.19
N LYS A 42 6.30 -2.93 -11.22
CA LYS A 42 7.32 -3.93 -11.55
C LYS A 42 7.93 -3.67 -12.93
N GLU A 43 7.10 -3.46 -13.95
CA GLU A 43 7.54 -3.13 -15.32
C GLU A 43 8.45 -1.89 -15.32
N LYS A 44 8.06 -0.85 -14.57
CA LYS A 44 8.85 0.38 -14.44
C LYS A 44 10.22 0.15 -13.77
N ILE A 45 10.27 -0.63 -12.69
CA ILE A 45 11.54 -0.93 -12.02
C ILE A 45 12.42 -1.81 -12.91
N GLU A 46 11.87 -2.82 -13.58
CA GLU A 46 12.62 -3.70 -14.51
C GLU A 46 13.27 -2.90 -15.65
N LEU A 47 12.52 -1.96 -16.25
CA LEU A 47 13.05 -1.06 -17.27
C LEU A 47 14.16 -0.16 -16.70
N GLY A 48 13.95 0.44 -15.53
CA GLY A 48 14.97 1.29 -14.89
C GLY A 48 16.26 0.54 -14.56
N LEU A 49 16.17 -0.68 -14.03
CA LEU A 49 17.35 -1.52 -13.78
C LEU A 49 18.05 -1.92 -15.09
N LEU A 50 17.30 -2.21 -16.15
CA LEU A 50 17.88 -2.53 -17.45
C LEU A 50 18.66 -1.34 -18.02
N GLU A 51 18.11 -0.13 -17.95
CA GLU A 51 18.76 1.11 -18.41
C GLU A 51 20.05 1.42 -17.63
N LEU A 52 20.01 1.28 -16.30
CA LEU A 52 21.19 1.45 -15.44
C LEU A 52 22.28 0.44 -15.81
N ASN A 53 21.92 -0.83 -15.94
CA ASN A 53 22.86 -1.90 -16.28
C ASN A 53 23.48 -1.70 -17.67
N ASN A 54 22.68 -1.31 -18.67
CA ASN A 54 23.18 -0.98 -20.01
C ASN A 54 24.15 0.21 -20.00
N SER A 55 24.03 1.09 -19.01
CA SER A 55 24.92 2.24 -18.80
C SER A 55 26.12 1.91 -17.89
N GLY A 56 26.28 0.65 -17.49
CA GLY A 56 27.37 0.16 -16.65
C GLY A 56 27.20 0.44 -15.15
N PHE A 57 26.01 0.84 -14.72
CA PHE A 57 25.67 1.09 -13.31
C PHE A 57 24.95 -0.11 -12.71
N PHE A 58 25.22 -0.41 -11.45
CA PHE A 58 24.52 -1.43 -10.69
C PHE A 58 24.49 -1.09 -9.20
N PHE A 59 23.41 -1.52 -8.53
CA PHE A 59 23.32 -1.42 -7.08
C PHE A 59 24.14 -2.53 -6.42
N LYS A 60 24.83 -2.19 -5.35
CA LYS A 60 25.49 -3.13 -4.45
C LYS A 60 24.81 -3.02 -3.09
N MET A 61 24.40 -4.16 -2.54
CA MET A 61 23.83 -4.22 -1.20
C MET A 61 24.94 -4.03 -0.15
N LEU A 62 24.69 -3.13 0.81
CA LEU A 62 25.52 -2.91 1.99
C LEU A 62 25.01 -3.76 3.15
N ASP A 63 25.61 -3.65 4.33
CA ASP A 63 25.11 -4.34 5.52
C ASP A 63 23.70 -3.84 5.85
N TYR A 64 22.70 -4.71 5.67
CA TYR A 64 21.31 -4.39 5.93
C TYR A 64 21.07 -4.19 7.43
N GLN A 65 20.52 -3.03 7.77
CA GLN A 65 19.94 -2.77 9.08
C GLN A 65 18.43 -2.64 8.94
N GLU A 66 17.71 -3.17 9.94
CA GLU A 66 16.27 -3.11 9.93
C GLU A 66 15.78 -1.65 10.00
N PRO A 67 14.88 -1.21 9.10
CA PRO A 67 14.36 0.14 9.12
C PRO A 67 13.46 0.37 10.34
N LYS A 68 13.47 1.60 10.84
CA LYS A 68 12.35 2.09 11.64
C LYS A 68 11.17 2.29 10.70
N VAL A 69 10.08 1.55 10.94
CA VAL A 69 8.84 1.64 10.16
C VAL A 69 7.82 2.48 10.91
N GLU A 70 7.40 3.56 10.29
CA GLU A 70 6.27 4.38 10.71
C GLU A 70 5.16 4.25 9.66
N LEU A 71 3.93 4.00 10.10
CA LEU A 71 2.79 3.84 9.20
C LEU A 71 2.08 5.19 9.11
N TYR A 72 1.84 5.65 7.89
CA TYR A 72 1.16 6.88 7.54
C TYR A 72 -0.04 6.57 6.64
N ASP A 73 -1.04 7.46 6.67
CA ASP A 73 -2.11 7.57 5.69
C ASP A 73 -2.79 6.23 5.33
N PHE A 74 -3.72 5.82 6.18
CA PHE A 74 -4.53 4.63 5.96
C PHE A 74 -5.73 4.97 5.09
N LYS A 75 -5.76 4.41 3.88
CA LYS A 75 -6.81 4.65 2.90
C LYS A 75 -7.55 3.37 2.55
N LEU A 76 -8.86 3.48 2.44
CA LEU A 76 -9.72 2.43 1.92
C LEU A 76 -10.20 2.80 0.53
N HIS A 77 -10.23 1.84 -0.39
CA HIS A 77 -10.77 2.02 -1.73
C HIS A 77 -11.76 0.92 -2.03
N PHE A 78 -12.92 1.32 -2.55
CA PHE A 78 -13.99 0.40 -2.91
C PHE A 78 -14.15 0.34 -4.41
N GLY A 79 -14.33 -0.86 -4.96
CA GLY A 79 -14.67 -0.99 -6.38
C GLY A 79 -13.52 -0.92 -7.34
N VAL A 80 -12.31 -1.25 -6.88
CA VAL A 80 -11.08 -1.07 -7.66
C VAL A 80 -10.20 -2.31 -7.57
N GLU A 81 -9.61 -2.67 -8.68
CA GLU A 81 -8.62 -3.73 -8.82
C GLU A 81 -7.24 -3.21 -8.43
N PHE A 82 -6.46 -4.07 -7.75
CA PHE A 82 -5.05 -3.81 -7.49
C PHE A 82 -4.26 -3.59 -8.80
N GLU A 83 -4.45 -4.47 -9.79
CA GLU A 83 -3.82 -4.30 -11.09
C GLU A 83 -4.51 -3.15 -11.84
N ARG A 84 -3.83 -2.01 -11.93
CA ARG A 84 -4.41 -0.75 -12.45
C ARG A 84 -4.95 -0.88 -13.86
N LYS A 85 -4.33 -1.73 -14.68
CA LYS A 85 -4.76 -2.01 -16.07
C LYS A 85 -6.16 -2.66 -16.15
N LYS A 86 -6.67 -3.23 -15.05
CA LYS A 86 -8.03 -3.82 -14.97
C LYS A 86 -9.10 -2.80 -14.54
N ASN A 87 -8.70 -1.64 -14.02
CA ASN A 87 -9.65 -0.60 -13.64
C ASN A 87 -10.21 0.12 -14.86
N PHE A 88 -11.44 0.60 -14.74
CA PHE A 88 -12.04 1.44 -15.76
C PHE A 88 -11.43 2.86 -15.73
N LYS A 89 -11.57 3.60 -16.82
CA LYS A 89 -11.19 5.02 -16.87
C LYS A 89 -12.04 5.84 -15.91
N LYS A 90 -11.50 6.96 -15.43
CA LYS A 90 -12.19 7.88 -14.50
C LYS A 90 -13.58 8.28 -14.91
N LYS A 91 -13.76 8.64 -16.18
CA LYS A 91 -15.08 9.00 -16.74
C LYS A 91 -16.15 7.89 -16.66
N ASN A 92 -15.74 6.64 -16.46
CA ASN A 92 -16.62 5.49 -16.34
C ASN A 92 -16.93 5.14 -14.88
N TYR A 93 -16.25 5.75 -13.92
CA TYR A 93 -16.58 5.64 -12.50
C TYR A 93 -17.40 6.86 -12.08
N MET A 94 -18.45 6.63 -11.31
CA MET A 94 -19.12 7.68 -10.57
C MET A 94 -18.46 7.79 -9.20
N PHE A 95 -17.77 8.91 -8.94
CA PHE A 95 -17.35 9.24 -7.59
C PHE A 95 -18.57 9.65 -6.78
N ILE A 96 -18.87 8.94 -5.69
CA ILE A 96 -20.09 9.18 -4.91
C ILE A 96 -19.83 9.87 -3.56
N GLY A 97 -18.57 10.05 -3.17
CA GLY A 97 -18.19 10.81 -1.98
C GLY A 97 -16.97 10.26 -1.26
N LYS A 98 -16.56 10.97 -0.21
CA LYS A 98 -15.61 10.49 0.80
C LYS A 98 -16.41 9.95 1.99
N ALA A 99 -16.15 8.75 2.50
CA ALA A 99 -16.86 8.28 3.69
C ALA A 99 -16.55 9.08 4.95
N SER A 100 -15.45 9.85 4.95
CA SER A 100 -15.20 10.89 5.95
C SER A 100 -16.32 11.95 6.05
N SER A 101 -17.27 11.99 5.12
CA SER A 101 -18.45 12.87 5.14
C SER A 101 -19.75 12.21 5.61
N ASP A 102 -19.73 10.90 5.89
CA ASP A 102 -20.89 10.15 6.38
C ASP A 102 -20.47 9.15 7.49
N GLU A 103 -20.44 9.65 8.73
CA GLU A 103 -20.07 8.90 9.94
C GLU A 103 -20.97 7.67 10.21
N SER A 104 -22.09 7.51 9.49
CA SER A 104 -23.02 6.38 9.64
C SER A 104 -22.50 5.06 9.03
N LEU A 105 -21.53 5.14 8.11
CA LEU A 105 -21.01 3.97 7.38
C LEU A 105 -19.88 3.25 8.12
N ILE A 106 -19.38 3.84 9.21
CA ILE A 106 -18.23 3.36 9.98
C ILE A 106 -18.65 3.40 11.44
N ASN A 107 -18.55 2.28 12.14
CA ASN A 107 -18.92 2.23 13.56
C ASN A 107 -17.87 2.98 14.40
N MET A 108 -18.02 4.29 14.48
CA MET A 108 -17.08 5.21 15.13
C MET A 108 -16.99 4.96 16.63
N GLU A 109 -18.05 4.51 17.30
CA GLU A 109 -18.01 4.16 18.72
C GLU A 109 -17.07 2.97 18.98
N LYS A 110 -17.19 1.92 18.17
CA LYS A 110 -16.35 0.72 18.29
C LYS A 110 -14.89 0.99 17.88
N LEU A 111 -14.67 1.88 16.92
CA LEU A 111 -13.34 2.31 16.50
C LEU A 111 -12.69 3.17 17.61
N LYS A 112 -13.44 4.12 18.21
CA LYS A 112 -13.04 4.93 19.36
C LYS A 112 -12.66 4.07 20.58
N GLU A 113 -13.50 3.10 20.95
CA GLU A 113 -13.20 2.18 22.06
C GLU A 113 -11.83 1.50 21.86
N LYS A 114 -11.54 1.04 20.64
CA LYS A 114 -10.26 0.39 20.32
C LYS A 114 -9.05 1.33 20.30
N ILE A 115 -9.24 2.61 20.01
CA ILE A 115 -8.17 3.64 19.97
C ILE A 115 -7.84 4.11 21.39
N GLU A 116 -8.87 4.33 22.22
CA GLU A 116 -8.72 4.60 23.66
C GLU A 116 -7.97 3.47 24.36
N GLU A 117 -8.27 2.21 23.99
CA GLU A 117 -7.54 1.02 24.46
C GLU A 117 -6.07 0.96 24.01
N SER A 118 -5.71 1.67 22.93
CA SER A 118 -4.37 1.66 22.33
C SER A 118 -3.46 2.79 22.84
N GLY A 119 -4.01 3.73 23.60
CA GLY A 119 -3.27 4.88 24.15
C GLY A 119 -2.82 5.91 23.11
N ILE A 120 -3.40 5.86 21.91
CA ILE A 120 -3.19 6.82 20.83
C ILE A 120 -4.18 7.96 21.04
N ASP A 121 -3.71 9.20 20.89
CA ASP A 121 -4.55 10.40 21.03
C ASP A 121 -5.62 10.44 19.93
N GLU A 122 -6.89 10.66 20.31
CA GLU A 122 -8.03 10.64 19.39
C GLU A 122 -7.90 11.71 18.28
N ASP A 123 -7.27 12.85 18.59
CA ASP A 123 -7.09 13.96 17.65
C ASP A 123 -5.89 13.78 16.71
N GLU A 124 -4.92 12.92 17.06
CA GLU A 124 -3.86 12.47 16.13
C GLU A 124 -4.42 11.44 15.14
N TRP A 125 -5.14 10.44 15.65
CA TRP A 125 -5.72 9.38 14.81
C TRP A 125 -6.76 9.90 13.79
N ARG A 126 -7.64 10.82 14.19
CA ARG A 126 -8.66 11.42 13.30
C ARG A 126 -8.05 12.17 12.10
N LYS A 127 -6.79 12.62 12.20
CA LYS A 127 -6.09 13.32 11.12
C LYS A 127 -5.45 12.37 10.10
N GLU A 128 -5.19 11.12 10.49
CA GLU A 128 -4.43 10.15 9.68
C GLU A 128 -5.31 9.19 8.88
N ILE A 129 -6.62 9.21 9.13
CA ILE A 129 -7.58 8.35 8.49
C ILE A 129 -8.44 9.19 7.52
N GLU A 130 -7.96 9.38 6.30
CA GLU A 130 -8.80 9.84 5.18
C GLU A 130 -9.66 8.66 4.68
N LEU A 131 -10.79 8.43 5.37
CA LEU A 131 -11.67 7.32 5.03
C LEU A 131 -12.39 7.52 3.70
N MET A 132 -11.93 6.69 2.76
CA MET A 132 -12.68 6.05 1.68
C MET A 132 -13.14 6.95 0.55
N ASP A 133 -12.39 6.94 -0.56
CA ASP A 133 -12.94 7.35 -1.85
C ASP A 133 -13.86 6.24 -2.36
N LEU A 134 -15.15 6.55 -2.50
CA LEU A 134 -16.15 5.63 -3.02
C LEU A 134 -16.34 5.84 -4.53
N TYR A 135 -15.93 4.85 -5.31
CA TYR A 135 -16.18 4.81 -6.75
C TYR A 135 -17.21 3.73 -7.07
N VAL A 136 -18.23 4.10 -7.86
CA VAL A 136 -19.27 3.18 -8.33
C VAL A 136 -19.21 3.01 -9.84
N ASN A 137 -19.04 1.76 -10.27
CA ASN A 137 -19.31 1.28 -11.61
C ASN A 137 -19.89 -0.13 -11.48
N GLY A 138 -21.10 -0.38 -12.01
CA GLY A 138 -21.77 -1.67 -11.84
C GLY A 138 -20.94 -2.88 -12.30
N ASN A 139 -20.03 -2.71 -13.26
CA ASN A 139 -19.16 -3.77 -13.77
C ASN A 139 -17.83 -3.90 -12.98
N ALA A 140 -17.55 -3.00 -12.04
CA ALA A 140 -16.39 -3.09 -11.16
C ALA A 140 -16.57 -4.18 -10.10
N PRO A 141 -15.48 -4.72 -9.52
CA PRO A 141 -15.56 -5.68 -8.45
C PRO A 141 -16.24 -5.09 -7.21
N LEU A 142 -16.95 -5.93 -6.47
CA LEU A 142 -17.40 -5.66 -5.12
C LEU A 142 -16.30 -6.10 -4.15
N ASN A 143 -15.33 -5.22 -3.97
CA ASN A 143 -14.17 -5.45 -3.12
C ASN A 143 -13.83 -4.21 -2.30
N LEU A 144 -13.01 -4.43 -1.27
CA LEU A 144 -12.38 -3.38 -0.49
C LEU A 144 -10.88 -3.59 -0.51
N MET A 145 -10.19 -2.59 -1.03
CA MET A 145 -8.74 -2.47 -1.00
C MET A 145 -8.35 -1.57 0.16
N MET A 146 -7.28 -1.93 0.87
CA MET A 146 -6.63 -1.05 1.83
C MET A 146 -5.29 -0.62 1.25
N SER A 147 -4.96 0.65 1.40
CA SER A 147 -3.67 1.24 1.09
C SER A 147 -3.08 1.86 2.35
N VAL A 148 -1.79 1.66 2.57
CA VAL A 148 -1.03 2.23 3.69
C VAL A 148 0.27 2.77 3.13
N ILE A 149 0.60 4.03 3.43
CA ILE A 149 1.91 4.60 3.12
C ILE A 149 2.82 4.38 4.32
N ALA A 150 3.86 3.57 4.20
CA ALA A 150 4.85 3.47 5.26
C ALA A 150 6.05 4.38 4.97
N LYS A 151 6.54 5.05 6.00
CA LYS A 151 7.85 5.69 6.01
C LYS A 151 8.86 4.73 6.62
N LEU A 152 9.92 4.46 5.88
CA LEU A 152 11.00 3.58 6.31
C LEU A 152 12.27 4.40 6.44
N GLU A 153 12.79 4.49 7.66
CA GLU A 153 14.04 5.17 7.97
C GLU A 153 15.12 4.14 8.29
N SER A 154 16.21 4.11 7.52
CA SER A 154 17.33 3.21 7.75
C SER A 154 18.67 3.85 7.37
N LEU A 155 19.78 3.19 7.74
CA LEU A 155 21.02 3.41 7.01
C LEU A 155 20.84 3.00 5.55
N ASN A 156 21.55 3.65 4.63
CA ASN A 156 21.43 3.34 3.22
C ASN A 156 21.79 1.86 2.96
N PRO A 157 20.84 1.02 2.51
CA PRO A 157 21.06 -0.41 2.25
C PRO A 157 21.67 -0.69 0.86
N LEU A 158 21.70 0.30 -0.03
CA LEU A 158 22.08 0.19 -1.44
C LEU A 158 23.00 1.31 -1.90
N ILE A 159 24.21 0.97 -2.32
CA ILE A 159 25.09 1.93 -3.00
C ILE A 159 25.07 1.73 -4.51
N LEU A 160 24.97 2.83 -5.25
CA LEU A 160 25.14 2.80 -6.69
C LEU A 160 26.63 2.74 -7.04
N THR A 161 26.97 1.82 -7.94
CA THR A 161 28.34 1.64 -8.40
C THR A 161 28.39 1.65 -9.92
N GLN A 162 29.49 2.12 -10.47
CA GLN A 162 29.78 2.06 -11.90
C GLN A 162 31.23 1.61 -12.09
N ASN A 163 31.46 0.58 -12.91
CA ASN A 163 32.80 0.01 -13.12
C ASN A 163 33.54 -0.36 -11.81
N ASN A 164 32.81 -0.93 -10.83
CA ASN A 164 33.29 -1.26 -9.48
C ASN A 164 33.77 -0.07 -8.63
N LYS A 165 33.46 1.16 -9.04
CA LYS A 165 33.65 2.36 -8.22
C LYS A 165 32.31 2.80 -7.68
N GLU A 166 32.28 3.08 -6.39
CA GLU A 166 31.13 3.70 -5.74
C GLU A 166 30.96 5.10 -6.32
N ILE A 167 29.75 5.40 -6.78
CA ILE A 167 29.39 6.77 -7.14
C ILE A 167 28.98 7.41 -5.83
N GLN A 168 29.78 8.39 -5.39
CA GLN A 168 29.61 9.04 -4.11
C GLN A 168 28.17 9.55 -3.96
N ASN A 169 27.45 8.98 -2.98
CA ASN A 169 26.33 9.63 -2.35
C ASN A 169 26.83 10.05 -0.96
N GLU A 170 26.75 11.34 -0.65
CA GLU A 170 27.36 11.95 0.54
C GLU A 170 26.64 11.51 1.84
N ASP A 171 25.43 10.96 1.73
CA ASP A 171 24.55 10.62 2.86
C ASP A 171 24.43 9.10 3.08
N ARG A 172 25.47 8.47 3.63
CA ARG A 172 25.41 7.05 4.05
C ARG A 172 24.72 6.84 5.39
N TYR A 173 24.46 7.91 6.11
CA TYR A 173 24.15 7.86 7.54
C TYR A 173 22.65 7.85 7.84
N GLN A 174 21.79 8.19 6.88
CA GLN A 174 20.33 8.03 7.00
C GLN A 174 19.65 8.22 5.65
N GLU A 175 18.77 7.30 5.26
CA GLU A 175 17.83 7.46 4.15
C GLU A 175 16.39 7.29 4.66
N THR A 176 15.46 7.94 3.96
CA THR A 176 14.02 7.87 4.23
C THR A 176 13.31 7.51 2.93
N HIS A 177 12.54 6.44 2.97
CA HIS A 177 11.71 6.00 1.86
C HIS A 177 10.23 6.04 2.21
N LEU A 178 9.41 6.38 1.23
CA LEU A 178 7.95 6.29 1.33
C LEU A 178 7.47 5.16 0.42
N ILE A 179 6.88 4.12 1.01
CA ILE A 179 6.42 2.95 0.25
C ILE A 179 4.93 2.75 0.49
N GLN A 180 4.16 2.67 -0.59
CA GLN A 180 2.73 2.40 -0.52
C GLN A 180 2.48 0.89 -0.63
N PHE A 181 1.82 0.34 0.38
CA PHE A 181 1.42 -1.07 0.46
C PHE A 181 -0.09 -1.21 0.33
N GLU A 182 -0.54 -2.23 -0.40
CA GLU A 182 -1.95 -2.50 -0.63
C GLU A 182 -2.33 -3.94 -0.38
N ALA A 183 -3.55 -4.16 0.10
CA ALA A 183 -4.11 -5.48 0.30
C ALA A 183 -5.60 -5.52 -0.07
N GLU A 184 -6.04 -6.59 -0.73
CA GLU A 184 -7.47 -6.86 -0.96
C GLU A 184 -8.07 -7.53 0.29
N ILE A 185 -8.86 -6.76 1.04
CA ILE A 185 -9.44 -7.20 2.30
C ILE A 185 -10.54 -8.23 2.06
N PHE A 186 -11.39 -7.97 1.07
CA PHE A 186 -12.35 -8.94 0.59
C PHE A 186 -12.72 -8.68 -0.87
N ARG A 187 -13.22 -9.74 -1.51
CA ARG A 187 -13.89 -9.72 -2.81
C ARG A 187 -15.05 -10.68 -2.76
N THR A 188 -16.19 -10.28 -3.30
CA THR A 188 -17.40 -11.13 -3.31
C THR A 188 -17.92 -11.36 -4.72
N THR A 189 -18.34 -10.30 -5.41
CA THR A 189 -18.88 -10.36 -6.78
C THR A 189 -18.59 -9.05 -7.52
N THR A 190 -19.46 -8.57 -8.41
CA THR A 190 -19.47 -7.24 -9.01
C THR A 190 -20.35 -6.28 -8.20
N GLN A 191 -20.11 -4.97 -8.31
CA GLN A 191 -20.93 -3.98 -7.62
C GLN A 191 -22.41 -4.06 -8.04
N PHE A 192 -22.70 -4.32 -9.33
CA PHE A 192 -24.07 -4.48 -9.82
C PHE A 192 -24.79 -5.66 -9.16
N GLU A 193 -24.14 -6.82 -9.07
CA GLU A 193 -24.72 -7.97 -8.38
C GLU A 193 -24.88 -7.71 -6.87
N GLY A 194 -23.98 -6.96 -6.25
CA GLY A 194 -24.11 -6.51 -4.86
C GLY A 194 -25.34 -5.63 -4.64
N ILE A 195 -25.49 -4.59 -5.46
CA ILE A 195 -26.61 -3.63 -5.41
C ILE A 195 -27.95 -4.35 -5.64
N LEU A 196 -27.99 -5.37 -6.51
CA LEU A 196 -29.19 -6.17 -6.73
C LEU A 196 -29.54 -7.11 -5.55
N ARG A 197 -28.56 -7.44 -4.68
CA ARG A 197 -28.72 -8.40 -3.58
C ARG A 197 -28.96 -7.74 -2.22
N GLY A 198 -28.76 -6.43 -2.08
CA GLY A 198 -28.97 -5.69 -0.83
C GLY A 198 -28.52 -4.23 -0.94
N ASP A 199 -28.85 -3.44 0.08
CA ASP A 199 -28.38 -2.06 0.21
C ASP A 199 -26.86 -2.00 0.44
N LEU A 200 -26.26 -0.85 0.12
CA LEU A 200 -24.85 -0.55 0.36
C LEU A 200 -24.44 -0.80 1.82
N GLU A 201 -25.38 -0.64 2.75
CA GLU A 201 -25.22 -0.86 4.19
C GLU A 201 -24.85 -2.33 4.49
N SER A 202 -25.49 -3.28 3.82
CA SER A 202 -25.18 -4.72 3.94
C SER A 202 -23.77 -5.06 3.42
N ILE A 203 -23.33 -4.39 2.35
CA ILE A 203 -21.97 -4.55 1.79
C ILE A 203 -20.93 -4.01 2.76
N MET A 204 -21.17 -2.83 3.32
CA MET A 204 -20.29 -2.20 4.30
C MET A 204 -20.22 -3.00 5.59
N LYS A 205 -21.34 -3.61 6.02
CA LYS A 205 -21.37 -4.50 7.17
C LYS A 205 -20.45 -5.71 6.98
N ILE A 206 -20.49 -6.38 5.82
CA ILE A 206 -19.58 -7.49 5.49
C ILE A 206 -18.12 -7.04 5.54
N ALA A 207 -17.82 -5.83 5.07
CA ALA A 207 -16.49 -5.24 5.15
C ALA A 207 -16.02 -5.08 6.61
N THR A 208 -16.89 -4.55 7.47
CA THR A 208 -16.59 -4.32 8.91
C THR A 208 -16.52 -5.61 9.73
N GLU A 209 -17.25 -6.66 9.36
CA GLU A 209 -17.18 -7.97 10.05
C GLU A 209 -15.86 -8.71 9.79
N LYS A 210 -15.04 -8.23 8.84
CA LYS A 210 -13.73 -8.79 8.48
C LYS A 210 -12.57 -8.00 9.11
N GLU A 211 -12.79 -7.39 10.27
CA GLU A 211 -11.83 -6.55 11.02
C GLU A 211 -10.41 -7.12 11.10
N ASP A 212 -10.20 -8.43 11.31
CA ASP A 212 -8.85 -9.02 11.39
C ASP A 212 -8.32 -9.54 10.04
N ALA A 213 -9.15 -9.54 8.99
CA ALA A 213 -8.82 -10.19 7.72
C ALA A 213 -7.61 -9.53 7.03
N PHE A 214 -7.35 -8.25 7.25
CA PHE A 214 -6.20 -7.53 6.67
C PHE A 214 -4.85 -8.04 7.17
N LEU A 215 -4.79 -8.58 8.39
CA LEU A 215 -3.55 -9.13 8.98
C LEU A 215 -3.11 -10.43 8.31
N GLU A 216 -4.08 -11.17 7.77
CA GLU A 216 -3.85 -12.44 7.08
C GLU A 216 -3.70 -12.24 5.56
N LYS A 217 -3.86 -11.00 5.06
CA LYS A 217 -3.69 -10.73 3.64
C LYS A 217 -2.22 -10.65 3.27
N GLN A 218 -1.96 -11.15 2.06
CA GLN A 218 -0.78 -10.81 1.32
C GLN A 218 -0.86 -9.32 0.94
N TRP A 219 0.07 -8.55 1.49
CA TRP A 219 0.30 -7.17 1.08
C TRP A 219 1.08 -7.13 -0.22
N MET A 220 0.99 -6.04 -0.95
CA MET A 220 1.75 -5.81 -2.17
C MET A 220 2.21 -4.36 -2.22
N ILE A 221 3.42 -4.13 -2.71
CA ILE A 221 3.98 -2.80 -2.95
C ILE A 221 3.35 -2.24 -4.21
N SER A 222 2.77 -1.06 -4.10
CA SER A 222 2.08 -0.36 -5.20
C SER A 222 2.79 0.92 -5.63
N ASP A 223 3.59 1.54 -4.76
CA ASP A 223 4.46 2.66 -5.10
C ASP A 223 5.70 2.69 -4.19
N ILE A 224 6.80 3.25 -4.68
CA ILE A 224 8.07 3.45 -3.97
C ILE A 224 8.53 4.86 -4.27
N ASP A 225 8.76 5.68 -3.25
CA ASP A 225 9.23 7.07 -3.34
C ASP A 225 8.47 7.91 -4.39
N ASN A 226 7.17 7.66 -4.50
CA ASN A 226 6.26 8.33 -5.41
C ASN A 226 6.65 8.19 -6.90
N ILE A 227 7.40 7.14 -7.29
CA ILE A 227 7.77 6.95 -8.70
C ILE A 227 6.54 6.71 -9.59
N MET A 228 5.44 6.19 -9.05
CA MET A 228 4.17 6.01 -9.75
C MET A 228 3.18 7.17 -9.51
N ASN A 229 3.62 8.27 -8.90
CA ASN A 229 2.78 9.41 -8.53
C ASN A 229 1.58 9.01 -7.64
N GLY A 230 1.79 8.17 -6.62
CA GLY A 230 0.76 7.66 -5.72
C GLY A 230 -0.06 6.50 -6.31
N ASN A 231 0.36 6.00 -7.48
CA ASN A 231 -0.26 4.91 -8.24
C ASN A 231 -1.80 4.93 -8.24
N PRO A 232 -2.46 5.97 -8.80
CA PRO A 232 -3.90 6.12 -8.69
C PRO A 232 -4.66 4.94 -9.31
N TYR A 233 -5.70 4.46 -8.62
CA TYR A 233 -6.55 3.36 -9.08
C TYR A 233 -7.24 3.65 -10.40
N VAL A 234 -7.59 4.91 -10.62
CA VAL A 234 -8.45 5.35 -11.70
C VAL A 234 -7.65 6.31 -12.58
N LEU A 235 -7.31 5.85 -13.77
CA LEU A 235 -6.53 6.60 -14.75
C LEU A 235 -7.44 7.61 -15.49
N ASP A 236 -6.90 8.80 -15.75
CA ASP A 236 -7.58 9.86 -16.52
C ASP A 236 -7.90 9.43 -17.98
#